data_AF-A0A966S9D6-F1
#
_entry.id   AF-A0A966S9D6-F1
#
_cell.length_a   1.000
_cell.length_b   1.000
_cell.length_c   1.000
_cell.angle_alpha   90.00
_cell.angle_beta   90.00
_cell.angle_gamma   90.00
#
_symmetry.space_group_name_H-M   'P 1'
#
loop_
_entity.id
_entity.type
_entity.pdbx_description
1 polymer ?
#
loop_
_entity_poly.entity_id
_entity_poly.type
_entity_poly.pdbx_seq_one_letter_code
_entity_poly.pdbx_strand_id
1 'polypeptide(L)'
;MKSFEVPIIYRSPLITAIKKKRKEQDRMKKDFSPTTLDFGPVKISLARHFGFCYGVENAIEIAFKTIEQNPGKRIFLLSEMIHNPQVNHDLQSQGIQFLQDTSGRQLIPFEDLHADDIVLIPAFGTTLEIEKKLAAVGIKTEP
;
A
#
# COMPACT_ATOMS: atom_id res chain seq x y z
N MET A 1 -12.50 13.60 -7.02
CA MET A 1 -11.42 13.07 -6.16
C MET A 1 -11.15 11.65 -6.62
N LYS A 2 -9.88 11.29 -6.88
CA LYS A 2 -9.49 9.95 -7.37
C LYS A 2 -10.01 8.87 -6.41
N SER A 3 -10.53 7.78 -6.97
CA SER A 3 -10.88 6.56 -6.24
C SER A 3 -9.86 5.49 -6.56
N PHE A 4 -9.51 4.67 -5.57
CA PHE A 4 -8.56 3.57 -5.71
C PHE A 4 -9.27 2.23 -5.66
N GLU A 5 -8.77 1.27 -6.42
CA GLU A 5 -9.20 -0.12 -6.44
C GLU A 5 -8.37 -0.95 -5.45
N VAL A 6 -8.48 -0.61 -4.17
CA VAL A 6 -7.92 -1.41 -3.08
C VAL A 6 -8.73 -2.72 -2.91
N PRO A 7 -8.07 -3.89 -2.74
CA PRO A 7 -8.72 -5.18 -2.55
C PRO A 7 -9.85 -5.16 -1.52
N ILE A 8 -10.93 -5.88 -1.81
CA ILE A 8 -12.14 -5.86 -0.98
C ILE A 8 -11.90 -6.41 0.43
N ILE A 9 -10.90 -7.28 0.60
CA ILE A 9 -10.47 -7.84 1.89
C ILE A 9 -10.06 -6.76 2.90
N TYR A 10 -9.63 -5.58 2.43
CA TYR A 10 -9.27 -4.45 3.28
C TYR A 10 -10.45 -3.50 3.55
N ARG A 11 -11.63 -3.76 2.98
CA ARG A 11 -12.81 -2.89 3.10
C ARG A 11 -13.77 -3.44 4.14
N SER A 12 -14.26 -2.55 5.00
CA SER A 12 -15.34 -2.85 5.95
C SER A 12 -16.63 -2.13 5.52
N PRO A 13 -17.77 -2.85 5.40
CA PRO A 13 -19.07 -2.22 5.10
C PRO A 13 -19.47 -1.18 6.16
N LEU A 14 -19.23 -1.46 7.44
CA LEU A 14 -19.53 -0.55 8.55
C LEU A 14 -18.71 0.74 8.45
N ILE A 15 -17.39 0.61 8.29
CA ILE A 15 -16.50 1.77 8.17
C ILE A 15 -16.85 2.60 6.92
N THR A 16 -17.23 1.93 5.83
CA THR A 16 -17.63 2.59 4.58
C THR A 16 -18.91 3.40 4.78
N ALA A 17 -19.93 2.82 5.44
CA ALA A 17 -21.17 3.53 5.75
C ALA A 17 -20.92 4.76 6.66
N ILE A 18 -20.08 4.60 7.69
CA ILE A 18 -19.70 5.69 8.60
C ILE A 18 -18.98 6.82 7.84
N LYS A 19 -17.95 6.50 7.05
CA LYS A 19 -17.20 7.48 6.27
C LYS A 19 -18.09 8.18 5.24
N LYS A 20 -19.03 7.47 4.60
CA LYS A 20 -20.01 8.05 3.66
C LYS A 20 -20.91 9.07 4.36
N LYS A 21 -21.54 8.70 5.47
CA LYS A 21 -22.38 9.60 6.27
C LYS A 21 -21.61 10.85 6.71
N ARG A 22 -20.38 10.69 7.21
CA ARG A 22 -19.51 11.81 7.62
C ARG A 22 -19.12 12.73 6.46
N LYS A 23 -18.96 12.19 5.24
CA LYS A 23 -18.66 12.97 4.02
C LYS A 23 -19.87 13.74 3.51
N GLU A 24 -21.07 13.17 3.62
CA GLU A 24 -22.33 13.84 3.26
C GLU A 24 -22.62 15.03 4.19
N GLN A 25 -22.35 14.87 5.48
CA GLN A 25 -22.53 15.93 6.48
C GLN A 25 -21.44 17.01 6.44
N ASP A 26 -20.19 16.60 6.20
CA ASP A 26 -19.04 17.51 6.18
C ASP A 26 -18.03 17.07 5.11
N ARG A 27 -18.27 17.54 3.87
CA ARG A 27 -17.48 17.21 2.69
C ARG A 27 -16.04 17.72 2.78
N MET A 28 -15.84 18.87 3.41
CA MET A 28 -14.53 19.52 3.54
C MET A 28 -13.72 19.00 4.74
N LYS A 29 -14.31 18.10 5.54
CA LYS A 29 -13.65 17.51 6.73
C LYS A 29 -13.19 18.58 7.74
N LYS A 30 -13.98 19.63 7.91
CA LYS A 30 -13.71 20.71 8.89
C LYS A 30 -14.09 20.32 10.31
N ASP A 31 -15.01 19.37 10.47
CA ASP A 31 -15.37 18.81 11.76
C ASP A 31 -14.45 17.63 12.10
N PHE A 32 -13.54 17.88 13.04
CA PHE A 32 -12.55 16.92 13.53
C PHE A 32 -13.09 16.01 14.65
N SER A 33 -14.33 16.20 15.09
CA SER A 33 -14.92 15.37 16.14
C SER A 33 -14.98 13.88 15.73
N PRO A 34 -14.77 12.96 16.69
CA PRO A 34 -14.92 11.54 16.44
C PRO A 34 -16.39 11.19 16.15
N THR A 35 -16.60 10.10 15.42
CA THR A 35 -17.92 9.48 15.31
C THR A 35 -18.14 8.62 16.54
N THR A 36 -19.19 8.88 17.31
CA THR A 36 -19.59 8.02 18.43
C THR A 36 -20.67 7.04 17.99
N LEU A 37 -20.44 5.75 18.18
CA LEU A 37 -21.44 4.70 18.08
C LEU A 37 -21.90 4.37 19.50
N ASP A 38 -23.16 4.66 19.81
CA ASP A 38 -23.73 4.49 21.15
C ASP A 38 -24.58 3.22 21.20
N PHE A 39 -24.18 2.26 22.01
CA PHE A 39 -24.89 1.00 22.23
C PHE A 39 -25.47 0.92 23.66
N GLY A 40 -25.59 2.05 24.37
CA GLY A 40 -26.04 2.11 25.76
C GLY A 40 -24.88 2.00 26.75
N PRO A 41 -24.67 0.84 27.42
CA PRO A 41 -23.56 0.67 28.36
C PRO A 41 -22.18 0.74 27.71
N VAL A 42 -22.09 0.59 26.38
CA VAL A 42 -20.84 0.67 25.62
C VAL A 42 -20.95 1.75 24.56
N LYS A 43 -19.93 2.61 24.48
CA LYS A 43 -19.78 3.60 23.42
C LYS A 43 -18.44 3.41 22.72
N ILE A 44 -18.45 3.44 21.40
CA ILE A 44 -17.26 3.32 20.57
C ILE A 44 -17.01 4.65 19.88
N SER A 45 -15.86 5.27 20.17
CA SER A 45 -15.43 6.51 19.54
C SER A 45 -14.44 6.20 18.42
N LEU A 46 -14.85 6.49 17.19
CA LEU A 46 -14.00 6.37 16.00
C LEU A 46 -13.44 7.74 15.64
N ALA A 47 -12.12 7.85 15.54
CA ALA A 47 -11.46 9.10 15.12
C ALA A 47 -12.04 9.62 13.78
N ARG A 48 -12.00 10.94 13.55
CA ARG A 48 -12.44 11.52 12.25
C ARG A 48 -11.61 10.97 11.09
N HIS A 49 -10.31 10.81 11.30
CA HIS A 49 -9.35 10.37 10.30
C HIS A 49 -8.71 9.07 10.76
N PHE A 50 -8.94 7.99 10.02
CA PHE A 50 -8.40 6.66 10.31
C PHE A 50 -8.44 5.77 9.05
N GLY A 51 -7.64 4.70 9.08
CA GLY A 51 -7.44 3.79 7.96
C GLY A 51 -6.37 4.31 6.98
N PHE A 52 -6.35 3.75 5.77
CA PHE A 52 -5.36 4.09 4.77
C PHE A 52 -5.46 5.55 4.31
N CYS A 53 -4.29 6.18 4.17
CA CYS A 53 -4.16 7.46 3.51
C CYS A 53 -4.08 7.27 2.00
N TYR A 54 -4.17 8.38 1.26
CA TYR A 54 -4.11 8.39 -0.20
C TYR A 54 -2.86 7.66 -0.74
N GLY A 55 -1.69 7.90 -0.16
CA GLY A 55 -0.43 7.28 -0.61
C GLY A 55 -0.44 5.76 -0.43
N VAL A 56 -0.98 5.28 0.69
CA VAL A 56 -1.11 3.84 0.96
C VAL A 56 -2.12 3.19 0.01
N GLU A 57 -3.28 3.82 -0.21
CA GLU A 57 -4.28 3.30 -1.16
C GLU A 57 -3.71 3.23 -2.59
N ASN A 58 -2.94 4.24 -3.00
CA ASN A 58 -2.27 4.27 -4.31
C ASN A 58 -1.21 3.17 -4.42
N ALA A 59 -0.34 3.00 -3.42
CA ALA A 59 0.72 2.01 -3.44
C ALA A 59 0.17 0.57 -3.48
N ILE A 60 -0.88 0.30 -2.71
CA ILE A 60 -1.58 -0.99 -2.76
C ILE A 60 -2.19 -1.22 -4.15
N GLU A 61 -2.91 -0.23 -4.70
CA GLU A 61 -3.50 -0.36 -6.05
C GLU A 61 -2.43 -0.65 -7.11
N ILE A 62 -1.29 0.06 -7.08
CA ILE A 62 -0.18 -0.16 -8.02
C ILE A 62 0.31 -1.60 -7.92
N ALA A 63 0.65 -2.10 -6.71
CA ALA A 63 1.20 -3.45 -6.59
C ALA A 63 0.25 -4.55 -7.07
N PHE A 64 -1.03 -4.49 -6.68
CA PHE A 64 -1.99 -5.48 -7.12
C PHE A 64 -2.23 -5.41 -8.65
N LYS A 65 -2.27 -4.21 -9.24
CA LYS A 65 -2.36 -4.05 -10.71
C LYS A 65 -1.11 -4.55 -11.42
N THR A 66 0.08 -4.30 -10.87
CA THR A 66 1.34 -4.81 -11.44
C THR A 66 1.33 -6.33 -11.47
N ILE A 67 0.89 -7.00 -10.41
CA ILE A 67 0.72 -8.46 -10.38
C ILE A 67 -0.25 -8.92 -11.47
N GLU A 68 -1.45 -8.34 -11.52
CA GLU A 68 -2.50 -8.75 -12.45
C GLU A 68 -2.09 -8.56 -13.94
N GLN A 69 -1.40 -7.46 -14.23
CA GLN A 69 -1.03 -7.07 -15.60
C GLN A 69 0.24 -7.76 -16.12
N ASN A 70 1.02 -8.40 -15.24
CA ASN A 70 2.29 -9.04 -15.61
C ASN A 70 2.32 -10.53 -15.23
N PRO A 71 1.40 -11.35 -15.76
CA PRO A 71 1.35 -12.76 -15.44
C PRO A 71 2.66 -13.46 -15.83
N GLY A 72 3.20 -14.26 -14.91
CA GLY A 72 4.42 -15.05 -15.12
C GLY A 72 5.74 -14.26 -15.00
N LYS A 73 5.70 -12.94 -14.79
CA LYS A 73 6.92 -12.17 -14.50
C LYS A 73 7.31 -12.25 -13.03
N ARG A 74 8.61 -12.15 -12.76
CA ARG A 74 9.14 -11.94 -11.41
C ARG A 74 8.89 -10.49 -11.00
N ILE A 75 8.22 -10.31 -9.87
CA ILE A 75 7.89 -9.00 -9.33
C ILE A 75 8.51 -8.91 -7.95
N PHE A 76 9.28 -7.86 -7.74
CA PHE A 76 9.95 -7.57 -6.49
C PHE A 76 9.43 -6.27 -5.90
N LEU A 77 9.44 -6.20 -4.58
CA LEU A 77 9.35 -4.96 -3.83
C LEU A 77 10.72 -4.69 -3.21
N LEU A 78 11.18 -3.44 -3.28
CA LEU A 78 12.50 -3.10 -2.74
C LEU A 78 12.62 -3.43 -1.25
N SER A 79 11.57 -3.16 -0.48
CA SER A 79 11.42 -3.50 0.93
C SER A 79 9.93 -3.70 1.23
N GLU A 80 9.51 -3.70 2.49
CA GLU A 80 8.09 -3.68 2.85
C GLU A 80 7.35 -2.57 2.09
N MET A 81 6.16 -2.85 1.54
CA MET A 81 5.38 -1.83 0.83
C MET A 81 4.98 -0.69 1.77
N ILE A 82 4.53 -1.09 2.96
CA ILE A 82 4.14 -0.26 4.10
C ILE A 82 4.45 -1.06 5.37
N HIS A 83 4.57 -0.40 6.52
CA HIS A 83 4.73 -1.08 7.82
C HIS A 83 3.41 -1.69 8.32
N ASN A 84 2.86 -2.62 7.54
CA ASN A 84 1.69 -3.40 7.86
C ASN A 84 1.96 -4.87 7.50
N PRO A 85 2.24 -5.73 8.49
CA PRO A 85 2.61 -7.13 8.25
C PRO A 85 1.56 -7.90 7.45
N GLN A 86 0.27 -7.61 7.66
CA GLN A 86 -0.80 -8.29 6.93
C GLN A 86 -0.76 -7.96 5.44
N VAL A 87 -0.64 -6.67 5.09
CA VAL A 87 -0.56 -6.24 3.68
C VAL A 87 0.69 -6.80 3.00
N ASN A 88 1.83 -6.82 3.70
CA ASN A 88 3.06 -7.40 3.18
C ASN A 88 2.93 -8.92 2.96
N HIS A 89 2.31 -9.64 3.90
CA HIS A 89 2.04 -11.06 3.76
C HIS A 89 1.11 -11.36 2.59
N ASP A 90 0.04 -10.56 2.43
CA ASP A 90 -0.90 -10.72 1.32
C ASP A 90 -0.19 -10.53 -0.03
N LEU A 91 0.70 -9.55 -0.16
CA LEU A 91 1.52 -9.34 -1.37
C LEU A 91 2.49 -10.50 -1.63
N GLN A 92 3.14 -11.02 -0.58
CA GLN A 92 4.01 -12.19 -0.69
C GLN A 92 3.23 -13.44 -1.11
N SER A 93 2.00 -13.63 -0.62
CA SER A 93 1.13 -14.73 -1.01
C SER A 93 0.73 -14.69 -2.49
N GLN A 94 0.79 -13.50 -3.10
CA GLN A 94 0.58 -13.28 -4.54
C GLN A 94 1.88 -13.43 -5.36
N GLY A 95 2.99 -13.85 -4.73
CA GLY A 95 4.25 -14.14 -5.41
C GLY A 95 5.25 -13.00 -5.44
N ILE A 96 4.97 -11.84 -4.82
CA ILE A 96 5.97 -10.77 -4.70
C ILE A 96 7.07 -11.19 -3.72
N GLN A 97 8.33 -10.90 -4.07
CA GLN A 97 9.49 -11.11 -3.20
C GLN A 97 10.09 -9.77 -2.76
N PHE A 98 10.69 -9.71 -1.57
CA PHE A 98 11.35 -8.50 -1.07
C PHE A 98 12.85 -8.56 -1.32
N LEU A 99 13.41 -7.49 -1.88
CA LEU A 99 14.85 -7.38 -2.13
C LEU A 99 15.63 -7.09 -0.85
N GLN A 100 15.04 -6.33 0.06
CA GLN A 100 15.66 -5.90 1.31
C GLN A 100 14.68 -6.03 2.48
N ASP A 101 15.21 -6.12 3.69
CA ASP A 101 14.43 -5.92 4.91
C ASP A 101 14.26 -4.43 5.24
N THR A 102 13.58 -4.11 6.35
CA THR A 102 13.35 -2.73 6.80
C THR A 102 14.62 -2.02 7.30
N SER A 103 15.71 -2.76 7.51
CA SER A 103 17.02 -2.21 7.89
C SER A 103 17.93 -2.01 6.66
N GLY A 104 17.45 -2.31 5.45
CA GLY A 104 18.21 -2.19 4.21
C GLY A 104 19.14 -3.37 3.94
N ARG A 105 19.09 -4.43 4.75
CA ARG A 105 19.86 -5.65 4.47
C ARG A 105 19.26 -6.33 3.25
N GLN A 106 20.08 -6.62 2.25
CA GLN A 106 19.64 -7.38 1.09
C GLN A 106 19.25 -8.81 1.51
N LEU A 107 18.04 -9.19 1.13
CA LEU A 107 17.52 -10.55 1.19
C LEU A 107 17.78 -11.28 -0.12
N ILE A 108 17.69 -10.53 -1.23
CA ILE A 108 18.02 -10.97 -2.58
C ILE A 108 19.06 -9.97 -3.13
N PRO A 109 20.24 -10.45 -3.57
CA PRO A 109 21.25 -9.61 -4.22
C PRO A 109 20.68 -8.91 -5.45
N PHE A 110 21.07 -7.65 -5.71
CA PHE A 110 20.61 -6.94 -6.91
C PHE A 110 21.20 -7.53 -8.20
N GLU A 111 22.28 -8.29 -8.08
CA GLU A 111 22.95 -9.03 -9.14
C GLU A 111 22.09 -10.18 -9.68
N ASP A 112 21.13 -10.68 -8.90
CA ASP A 112 20.16 -11.72 -9.30
C ASP A 112 18.98 -11.15 -10.12
N LEU A 113 18.99 -9.84 -10.35
CA LEU A 113 17.96 -9.16 -11.12
C LEU A 113 18.33 -9.11 -12.61
N HIS A 114 17.28 -9.11 -13.42
CA HIS A 114 17.34 -9.09 -14.88
C HIS A 114 16.47 -7.95 -15.41
N ALA A 115 16.75 -7.50 -16.63
CA ALA A 115 16.07 -6.34 -17.23
C ALA A 115 14.56 -6.57 -17.46
N ASP A 116 14.10 -7.81 -17.45
CA ASP A 116 12.69 -8.20 -17.57
C ASP A 116 11.95 -8.29 -16.23
N ASP A 117 12.66 -8.25 -15.10
CA ASP A 117 12.08 -8.18 -13.77
C ASP A 117 11.40 -6.83 -13.52
N ILE A 118 10.40 -6.82 -12.63
CA ILE A 118 9.75 -5.59 -12.19
C ILE A 118 10.11 -5.32 -10.73
N VAL A 119 10.55 -4.10 -10.44
CA VAL A 119 10.83 -3.66 -9.07
C VAL A 119 9.91 -2.50 -8.70
N LEU A 120 9.08 -2.72 -7.71
CA LEU A 120 8.21 -1.72 -7.10
C LEU A 120 8.95 -0.99 -5.98
N ILE A 121 8.84 0.33 -5.98
CA ILE A 121 9.37 1.19 -4.92
C ILE A 121 8.28 1.34 -3.83
N PRO A 122 8.61 1.15 -2.55
CA PRO A 122 7.66 1.33 -1.45
C PRO A 122 7.06 2.72 -1.38
N ALA A 123 5.95 2.87 -0.64
CA ALA A 123 5.26 4.15 -0.48
C ALA A 123 6.12 5.25 0.20
N PHE A 124 7.22 4.87 0.85
CA PHE A 124 8.19 5.77 1.47
C PHE A 124 9.39 6.11 0.56
N GLY A 125 9.42 5.61 -0.67
CA GLY A 125 10.45 5.90 -1.67
C GLY A 125 11.72 5.07 -1.52
N THR A 126 12.79 5.51 -2.19
CA THR A 126 14.12 4.91 -2.13
C THR A 126 15.21 5.98 -2.30
N THR A 127 16.48 5.58 -2.19
CA THR A 127 17.62 6.47 -2.44
C THR A 127 17.95 6.54 -3.93
N LEU A 128 18.50 7.68 -4.37
CA LEU A 128 18.99 7.84 -5.74
C LEU A 128 20.09 6.84 -6.12
N GLU A 129 20.84 6.34 -5.13
CA GLU A 129 21.84 5.31 -5.36
C GLU A 129 21.19 3.98 -5.77
N ILE A 130 20.12 3.58 -5.09
CA ILE A 130 19.37 2.37 -5.42
C ILE A 130 18.67 2.52 -6.77
N GLU A 131 18.05 3.67 -7.06
CA GLU A 131 17.43 3.91 -8.38
C GLU A 131 18.45 3.76 -9.51
N LYS A 132 19.66 4.32 -9.34
CA LYS A 132 20.75 4.17 -10.31
C LYS A 132 21.19 2.72 -10.48
N LYS A 133 21.27 1.95 -9.39
CA LYS A 133 21.59 0.51 -9.43
C LYS A 133 20.54 -0.26 -10.22
N LEU A 134 19.26 -0.05 -9.95
CA LEU A 134 18.16 -0.68 -10.69
C LEU A 134 18.16 -0.28 -12.18
N ALA A 135 18.36 1.00 -12.46
CA ALA A 135 18.44 1.51 -13.83
C ALA A 135 19.62 0.92 -14.62
N ALA A 136 20.77 0.69 -13.96
CA ALA A 136 21.94 0.07 -14.58
C ALA A 136 21.70 -1.40 -15.00
N VAL A 137 20.81 -2.12 -14.30
CA VAL A 137 20.36 -3.47 -14.69
C VAL A 137 19.36 -3.42 -15.86
N GLY A 138 18.81 -2.24 -16.16
CA GLY A 138 17.78 -2.06 -17.19
C GLY A 138 16.34 -2.17 -16.67
N ILE A 139 16.16 -2.22 -15.35
CA ILE A 139 14.85 -2.33 -14.71
C ILE A 139 14.13 -0.98 -14.80
N LYS A 140 12.89 -1.02 -15.25
CA LYS A 140 11.99 0.14 -15.15
C LYS A 140 11.44 0.22 -13.73
N THR A 141 11.71 1.33 -13.06
CA THR A 141 11.11 1.65 -11.76
C THR A 141 9.83 2.45 -11.96
N GLU A 142 8.74 2.04 -11.31
CA GLU A 142 7.50 2.81 -11.23
C GLU A 142 7.34 3.39 -9.80
N PRO A 143 7.11 4.71 -9.66
CA PRO A 143 6.86 5.36 -8.37
C PRO A 143 5.41 5.23 -7.87
#